data_AF-A0A4Y7MWG9-F1
#
_entry.id   AF-A0A4Y7MWG9-F1
#
_cell.length_a   1.000
_cell.length_b   1.000
_cell.length_c   1.000
_cell.angle_alpha   90.00
_cell.angle_beta   90.00
_cell.angle_gamma   90.00
#
_symmetry.space_group_name_H-M   'P 1'
#
loop_
_entity.id
_entity.type
_entity.pdbx_description
1 polymer ?
#
loop_
_entity_poly.entity_id
_entity_poly.type
_entity_poly.pdbx_seq_one_letter_code
_entity_poly.pdbx_strand_id
1 'polypeptide(L)'
;MENAEENEAGEVLVKPKILTASERLAAKKRFRTQRRLSTMKNKVLRNAQWATLKKEKRKIKKEGQKQRKKEAEALGDKAPPKQVPRTIENTREADVTTVDQEDEEVTFDITHDEYEAYFSKTYEPKILITSSDNPHSYKNIIKEFTTHRPEVILNNFQTRLGQAVSRMLASLFHYDPQFKGRRAVTFHNQRDYIFFRHHRYEFKSQKRAALRELGPRFTLRLKWLQKGTFDTIEGDYEWIIAGKRHEMETSRRRFFL
;
A
#
# COMPACT_ATOMS: atom_id res chain seq x y z
N MET A 1 18.63 20.90 -29.85
CA MET A 1 17.92 19.70 -30.34
C MET A 1 18.97 18.64 -30.72
N GLU A 2 19.85 18.23 -29.81
CA GLU A 2 21.12 17.58 -30.23
C GLU A 2 21.52 16.36 -29.38
N ASN A 3 20.57 15.62 -28.81
CA ASN A 3 20.89 14.40 -28.05
C ASN A 3 19.75 13.37 -28.15
N ALA A 4 19.48 12.86 -29.36
CA ALA A 4 18.69 11.66 -29.56
C ALA A 4 19.32 10.90 -30.74
N GLU A 5 19.93 9.74 -30.45
CA GLU A 5 20.29 8.74 -31.44
C GLU A 5 19.33 7.56 -31.22
N GLU A 6 18.75 7.06 -32.30
CA GLU A 6 17.92 5.85 -32.31
C GLU A 6 18.85 4.63 -32.38
N ASN A 7 18.71 3.68 -31.46
CA ASN A 7 19.30 2.35 -31.62
C ASN A 7 18.41 1.51 -32.55
N GLU A 8 18.99 0.47 -33.18
CA GLU A 8 18.33 -0.43 -34.15
C GLU A 8 17.00 -1.08 -33.67
N ALA A 9 16.65 -0.96 -32.39
CA ALA A 9 15.39 -1.43 -31.78
C ALA A 9 14.31 -0.36 -31.58
N GLY A 10 14.52 0.90 -31.99
CA GLY A 10 13.53 1.98 -31.88
C GLY A 10 13.35 2.59 -30.48
N GLU A 11 14.17 2.23 -29.50
CA GLU A 11 14.20 2.89 -28.18
C GLU A 11 15.01 4.20 -28.22
N VAL A 12 14.34 5.32 -27.90
CA VAL A 12 14.99 6.64 -27.75
C VAL A 12 15.74 6.69 -26.40
N LEU A 13 17.04 6.37 -26.43
CA LEU A 13 17.95 6.53 -25.30
C LEU A 13 18.30 8.02 -25.11
N VAL A 14 17.65 8.69 -24.14
CA VAL A 14 18.02 10.06 -23.74
C VAL A 14 19.34 10.02 -22.97
N LYS A 15 20.47 10.20 -23.68
CA LYS A 15 21.79 10.37 -23.05
C LYS A 15 21.76 11.55 -22.06
N PRO A 16 22.44 11.47 -20.90
CA PRO A 16 22.44 12.55 -19.92
C PRO A 16 23.03 13.81 -20.57
N LYS A 17 22.29 14.93 -20.51
CA LYS A 17 22.69 16.21 -21.09
C LYS A 17 24.10 16.59 -20.61
N ILE A 18 25.05 16.68 -21.54
CA ILE A 18 26.42 17.12 -21.26
C ILE A 18 26.35 18.59 -20.85
N LEU A 19 26.73 18.87 -19.61
CA LEU A 19 26.72 20.24 -19.07
C LEU A 19 27.75 21.10 -19.81
N THR A 20 27.31 22.27 -20.27
CA THR A 20 28.18 23.28 -20.85
C THR A 20 29.22 23.79 -19.83
N ALA A 21 30.31 24.40 -20.29
CA ALA A 21 31.38 24.90 -19.41
C ALA A 21 30.87 25.92 -18.36
N SER A 22 29.92 26.77 -18.75
CA SER A 22 29.27 27.76 -17.87
C SER A 22 28.37 27.08 -16.83
N GLU A 23 27.60 26.07 -17.21
CA GLU A 23 26.77 25.27 -16.30
C GLU A 23 27.62 24.49 -15.29
N ARG A 24 28.76 23.94 -15.72
CA ARG A 24 29.75 23.29 -14.85
C ARG A 24 30.36 24.26 -13.84
N LEU A 25 30.72 25.48 -14.26
CA LEU A 25 31.24 26.52 -13.38
C LEU A 25 30.18 26.99 -12.36
N ALA A 26 28.94 27.16 -12.81
CA ALA A 26 27.80 27.50 -11.94
C ALA A 26 27.52 26.39 -10.90
N ALA A 27 27.62 25.12 -11.31
CA ALA A 27 27.49 23.97 -10.41
C ALA A 27 28.60 23.93 -9.36
N LYS A 28 29.87 24.15 -9.74
CA LYS A 28 31.01 24.28 -8.81
C LYS A 28 30.80 25.43 -7.80
N LYS A 29 30.35 26.60 -8.26
CA LYS A 29 30.03 27.74 -7.37
C LYS A 29 28.93 27.38 -6.38
N ARG A 30 27.83 26.76 -6.83
CA ARG A 30 26.74 26.29 -5.96
C ARG A 30 27.22 25.28 -4.91
N PHE A 31 28.05 24.32 -5.30
CA PHE A 31 28.63 23.33 -4.38
C PHE A 31 29.51 23.99 -3.31
N ARG A 32 30.36 24.94 -3.70
CA ARG A 32 31.21 25.71 -2.77
C ARG A 32 30.38 26.51 -1.76
N THR A 33 29.31 27.16 -2.22
CA THR A 33 28.41 27.91 -1.34
C THR A 33 27.72 26.97 -0.34
N GLN A 34 27.19 25.84 -0.80
CA GLN A 34 26.50 24.86 0.05
C GLN A 34 27.43 24.24 1.12
N ARG A 35 28.70 23.96 0.76
CA ARG A 35 29.72 23.47 1.71
C ARG A 35 30.09 24.53 2.75
N ARG A 36 30.16 25.80 2.36
CA ARG A 36 30.42 26.95 3.26
C ARG A 36 29.26 27.18 4.24
N LEU A 37 28.02 26.94 3.81
CA LEU A 37 26.83 27.00 4.64
C LEU A 37 26.81 25.89 5.70
N SER A 38 27.18 24.65 5.35
CA SER A 38 27.19 23.54 6.32
C SER A 38 28.24 23.71 7.42
N THR A 39 29.39 24.30 7.11
CA THR A 39 30.49 24.50 8.07
C THR A 39 30.35 25.78 8.91
N MET A 40 29.36 26.64 8.62
CA MET A 40 29.20 27.93 9.28
C MET A 40 28.70 27.79 10.72
N LYS A 41 29.50 28.09 11.75
CA LYS A 41 29.13 27.87 13.16
C LYS A 41 27.90 28.67 13.64
N ASN A 42 27.70 29.91 13.17
CA ASN A 42 26.56 30.74 13.59
C ASN A 42 25.21 30.21 13.04
N LYS A 43 24.36 29.67 13.92
CA LYS A 43 23.06 29.07 13.59
C LYS A 43 22.07 30.05 12.95
N VAL A 44 22.02 31.30 13.42
CA VAL A 44 21.05 32.31 12.96
C VAL A 44 21.34 32.68 11.50
N LEU A 45 22.60 33.04 11.21
CA LEU A 45 23.04 33.37 9.86
C LEU A 45 22.95 32.16 8.92
N ARG A 46 23.32 30.97 9.41
CA ARG A 46 23.22 29.71 8.65
C ARG A 46 21.78 29.43 8.22
N ASN A 47 20.82 29.56 9.13
CA ASN A 47 19.41 29.33 8.84
C ASN A 47 18.85 30.37 7.85
N ALA A 48 19.22 31.65 8.00
CA ALA A 48 18.82 32.71 7.08
C ALA A 48 19.33 32.44 5.65
N GLN A 49 20.60 32.07 5.51
CA GLN A 49 21.18 31.74 4.20
C GLN A 49 20.65 30.41 3.63
N TRP A 50 20.30 29.42 4.47
CA TRP A 50 19.59 28.22 4.00
C TRP A 50 18.19 28.56 3.47
N ALA A 51 17.50 29.49 4.10
CA ALA A 51 16.17 29.92 3.66
C ALA A 51 16.22 30.62 2.30
N THR A 52 17.19 31.50 2.06
CA THR A 52 17.38 32.14 0.75
C THR A 52 17.71 31.12 -0.34
N LEU A 53 18.65 30.21 -0.07
CA LEU A 53 19.03 29.15 -1.01
C LEU A 53 17.87 28.19 -1.32
N LYS A 54 17.01 27.87 -0.34
CA LYS A 54 15.79 27.06 -0.55
C LYS A 54 14.75 27.81 -1.40
N LYS A 55 14.60 29.13 -1.22
CA LYS A 55 13.74 29.97 -2.07
C LYS A 55 14.24 29.99 -3.53
N GLU A 56 15.54 30.17 -3.74
CA GLU A 56 16.15 30.12 -5.08
C GLU A 56 15.97 28.75 -5.75
N LYS A 57 16.22 27.65 -5.02
CA LYS A 57 15.98 26.29 -5.52
C LYS A 57 14.51 26.06 -5.93
N ARG A 58 13.55 26.62 -5.18
CA ARG A 58 12.12 26.56 -5.52
C ARG A 58 11.81 27.35 -6.80
N LYS A 59 12.38 28.55 -6.97
CA LYS A 59 12.22 29.37 -8.19
C LYS A 59 12.76 28.62 -9.42
N ILE A 60 13.99 28.11 -9.34
CA ILE A 60 14.62 27.32 -10.40
C ILE A 60 13.79 26.07 -10.73
N LYS A 61 13.27 25.35 -9.71
CA LYS A 61 12.39 24.19 -9.93
C LYS A 61 11.10 24.58 -10.66
N LYS A 62 10.49 25.72 -10.32
CA LYS A 62 9.25 26.21 -10.95
C LYS A 62 9.50 26.64 -12.40
N GLU A 63 10.58 27.34 -12.66
CA GLU A 63 10.99 27.73 -14.03
C GLU A 63 11.30 26.50 -14.88
N GLY A 64 12.05 25.53 -14.36
CA GLY A 64 12.33 24.28 -15.06
C GLY A 64 11.09 23.40 -15.26
N GLN A 65 10.07 23.50 -14.40
CA GLN A 65 8.76 22.87 -14.66
C GLN A 65 8.01 23.59 -15.79
N LYS A 66 8.05 24.93 -15.83
CA LYS A 66 7.42 25.72 -16.90
C LYS A 66 8.07 25.46 -18.27
N GLN A 67 9.41 25.37 -18.32
CA GLN A 67 10.15 25.03 -19.54
C GLN A 67 9.80 23.63 -20.05
N ARG A 68 9.84 22.60 -19.19
CA ARG A 68 9.44 21.23 -19.55
C ARG A 68 7.99 21.13 -20.01
N LYS A 69 7.08 21.90 -19.41
CA LYS A 69 5.68 21.94 -19.87
C LYS A 69 5.58 22.49 -21.29
N LYS A 70 6.29 23.60 -21.60
CA LYS A 70 6.34 24.19 -22.95
C LYS A 70 6.97 23.24 -23.96
N GLU A 71 8.05 22.57 -23.60
CA GLU A 71 8.73 21.59 -24.46
C GLU A 71 7.83 20.37 -24.73
N ALA A 72 7.12 19.86 -23.72
CA ALA A 72 6.17 18.76 -23.89
C ALA A 72 4.97 19.14 -24.77
N GLU A 73 4.47 20.38 -24.63
CA GLU A 73 3.39 20.91 -25.47
C GLU A 73 3.84 21.10 -26.93
N ALA A 74 5.10 21.51 -27.15
CA ALA A 74 5.67 21.64 -28.49
C ALA A 74 5.99 20.29 -29.16
N LEU A 75 6.36 19.27 -28.37
CA LEU A 75 6.78 17.98 -28.87
C LEU A 75 5.63 16.95 -28.97
N GLY A 76 4.47 17.23 -28.34
CA GLY A 76 3.26 16.42 -28.43
C GLY A 76 3.52 14.95 -28.08
N ASP A 77 3.22 14.06 -29.02
CA ASP A 77 3.38 12.60 -28.86
C ASP A 77 4.84 12.13 -28.80
N LYS A 78 5.80 12.98 -29.20
CA LYS A 78 7.25 12.71 -29.10
C LYS A 78 7.86 13.21 -27.78
N ALA A 79 7.04 13.75 -26.86
CA ALA A 79 7.51 14.26 -25.58
C ALA A 79 8.19 13.16 -24.73
N PRO A 80 9.35 13.44 -24.10
CA PRO A 80 9.99 12.47 -23.22
C PRO A 80 9.03 12.06 -22.09
N PRO A 81 8.90 10.77 -21.79
CA PRO A 81 7.97 10.29 -20.79
C PRO A 81 8.30 10.90 -19.43
N LYS A 82 7.25 11.31 -18.71
CA LYS A 82 7.41 11.87 -17.37
C LYS A 82 7.98 10.78 -16.45
N GLN A 83 9.06 11.12 -15.73
CA GLN A 83 9.64 10.22 -14.74
C GLN A 83 8.57 9.79 -13.72
N VAL A 84 8.31 8.48 -13.66
CA VAL A 84 7.40 7.88 -12.69
C VAL A 84 8.04 7.97 -11.30
N PRO A 85 7.32 8.46 -10.27
CA PRO A 85 7.88 8.53 -8.93
C PRO A 85 8.18 7.11 -8.40
N ARG A 86 9.35 6.96 -7.76
CA ARG A 86 9.70 5.74 -7.02
C ARG A 86 8.94 5.71 -5.70
N THR A 87 7.72 5.18 -5.73
CA THR A 87 6.93 4.91 -4.53
C THR A 87 7.35 3.57 -3.91
N ILE A 88 6.99 3.34 -2.65
CA ILE A 88 7.27 2.05 -1.98
C ILE A 88 6.54 0.92 -2.72
N GLU A 89 5.29 1.14 -3.16
CA GLU A 89 4.55 0.15 -3.96
C GLU A 89 5.24 -0.17 -5.29
N ASN A 90 5.70 0.86 -6.03
CA ASN A 90 6.41 0.68 -7.31
C ASN A 90 7.82 0.07 -7.13
N THR A 91 8.33 0.02 -5.90
CA THR A 91 9.64 -0.58 -5.62
C THR A 91 9.54 -1.72 -4.62
N ARG A 92 8.35 -2.33 -4.51
CA ARG A 92 8.13 -3.56 -3.76
C ARG A 92 9.00 -4.65 -4.37
N GLU A 93 9.64 -5.43 -3.51
CA GLU A 93 10.31 -6.65 -3.94
C GLU A 93 9.21 -7.68 -4.22
N ALA A 94 9.17 -8.18 -5.45
CA ALA A 94 8.21 -9.22 -5.81
C ALA A 94 8.47 -10.44 -4.91
N ASP A 95 7.44 -10.86 -4.16
CA ASP A 95 7.56 -12.08 -3.37
C ASP A 95 7.31 -13.28 -4.27
N VAL A 96 8.08 -14.35 -4.09
CA VAL A 96 7.97 -15.59 -4.86
C VAL A 96 6.61 -16.25 -4.64
N THR A 97 5.97 -15.98 -3.51
CA THR A 97 4.65 -16.51 -3.13
C THR A 97 3.49 -15.66 -3.63
N THR A 98 3.73 -14.64 -4.47
CA THR A 98 2.66 -13.88 -5.12
C THR A 98 1.91 -14.79 -6.08
N VAL A 99 0.61 -14.90 -5.88
CA VAL A 99 -0.26 -15.81 -6.63
C VAL A 99 -0.70 -15.16 -7.93
N ASP A 100 -0.60 -15.90 -9.03
CA ASP A 100 -1.32 -15.57 -10.25
C ASP A 100 -2.75 -16.12 -10.14
N GLN A 101 -3.75 -15.29 -10.49
CA GLN A 101 -5.16 -15.67 -10.34
C GLN A 101 -5.59 -16.76 -11.32
N GLU A 102 -4.82 -16.94 -12.41
CA GLU A 102 -5.09 -17.93 -13.45
C GLU A 102 -4.42 -19.29 -13.17
N ASP A 103 -3.66 -19.40 -12.07
CA ASP A 103 -3.01 -20.65 -11.70
C ASP A 103 -4.03 -21.67 -11.14
N GLU A 104 -4.21 -22.76 -11.87
CA GLU A 104 -5.15 -23.83 -11.54
C GLU A 104 -4.78 -24.57 -10.25
N GLU A 105 -3.48 -24.75 -9.97
CA GLU A 105 -3.00 -25.44 -8.77
C GLU A 105 -3.35 -24.64 -7.51
N VAL A 106 -3.07 -23.34 -7.56
CA VAL A 106 -3.38 -22.46 -6.43
C VAL A 106 -4.88 -22.34 -6.22
N THR A 107 -5.66 -22.29 -7.30
CA THR A 107 -7.13 -22.30 -7.20
C THR A 107 -7.62 -23.58 -6.54
N PHE A 108 -7.09 -24.75 -6.95
CA PHE A 108 -7.46 -26.04 -6.38
C PHE A 108 -7.15 -26.12 -4.89
N ASP A 109 -5.97 -25.67 -4.46
CA ASP A 109 -5.57 -25.67 -3.05
C ASP A 109 -6.45 -24.73 -2.21
N ILE A 110 -6.82 -23.58 -2.77
CA ILE A 110 -7.69 -22.60 -2.13
C ILE A 110 -9.13 -23.11 -2.04
N THR A 111 -9.63 -23.84 -3.04
CA THR A 111 -11.03 -24.31 -3.05
C THR A 111 -11.28 -25.46 -2.10
N HIS A 112 -10.32 -26.37 -1.95
CA HIS A 112 -10.41 -27.58 -1.13
C HIS A 112 -9.76 -27.42 0.26
N ASP A 113 -9.74 -26.18 0.77
CA ASP A 113 -9.20 -25.85 2.09
C ASP A 113 -10.18 -26.17 3.23
N GLU A 114 -9.76 -25.89 4.46
CA GLU A 114 -10.59 -26.08 5.66
C GLU A 114 -11.89 -25.28 5.65
N TYR A 115 -11.98 -24.25 4.79
CA TYR A 115 -13.16 -23.39 4.63
C TYR A 115 -14.03 -23.77 3.42
N GLU A 116 -13.73 -24.86 2.70
CA GLU A 116 -14.50 -25.32 1.54
C GLU A 116 -16.00 -25.40 1.85
N ALA A 117 -16.37 -26.01 2.99
CA ALA A 117 -17.76 -26.16 3.41
C ALA A 117 -18.49 -24.80 3.55
N TYR A 118 -17.78 -23.77 4.00
CA TYR A 118 -18.31 -22.41 4.12
C TYR A 118 -18.53 -21.78 2.75
N PHE A 119 -17.56 -21.87 1.84
CA PHE A 119 -17.63 -21.26 0.52
C PHE A 119 -18.56 -21.99 -0.44
N SER A 120 -18.72 -23.31 -0.28
CA SER A 120 -19.74 -24.13 -0.92
C SER A 120 -21.15 -23.91 -0.35
N LYS A 121 -21.27 -23.13 0.74
CA LYS A 121 -22.54 -22.75 1.39
C LYS A 121 -23.32 -23.95 1.95
N THR A 122 -22.61 -25.00 2.34
CA THR A 122 -23.23 -26.24 2.85
C THR A 122 -23.81 -26.07 4.25
N TYR A 123 -23.27 -25.15 5.05
CA TYR A 123 -23.76 -24.86 6.39
C TYR A 123 -23.79 -23.35 6.66
N GLU A 124 -24.66 -22.91 7.57
CA GLU A 124 -24.67 -21.53 8.05
C GLU A 124 -23.64 -21.35 9.19
N PRO A 125 -22.68 -20.42 9.07
CA PRO A 125 -21.64 -20.21 10.07
C PRO A 125 -22.24 -19.71 11.40
N LYS A 126 -21.89 -20.38 12.50
CA LYS A 126 -22.19 -19.95 13.86
C LYS A 126 -20.90 -19.55 14.55
N ILE A 127 -20.86 -18.30 15.03
CA ILE A 127 -19.64 -17.70 15.55
C ILE A 127 -19.86 -17.38 17.02
N LEU A 128 -18.97 -17.91 17.86
CA LEU A 128 -18.90 -17.57 19.27
C LEU A 128 -17.82 -16.49 19.47
N ILE A 129 -18.21 -15.36 20.04
CA ILE A 129 -17.27 -14.30 20.44
C ILE A 129 -16.97 -14.51 21.93
N THR A 130 -15.74 -14.85 22.25
CA THR A 130 -15.24 -15.00 23.63
C THR A 130 -14.32 -13.83 24.00
N SER A 131 -14.12 -13.61 25.29
CA SER A 131 -13.11 -12.71 25.83
C SER A 131 -12.07 -13.51 26.61
N SER A 132 -10.92 -12.91 26.88
CA SER A 132 -9.97 -13.45 27.86
C SER A 132 -10.60 -13.53 29.26
N ASP A 133 -9.97 -14.31 30.14
CA ASP A 133 -10.36 -14.39 31.55
C ASP A 133 -10.38 -13.01 32.22
N ASN A 134 -11.39 -12.80 33.06
CA ASN A 134 -11.62 -11.56 33.81
C ASN A 134 -11.60 -10.29 32.93
N PRO A 135 -12.51 -10.16 31.94
CA PRO A 135 -12.53 -8.99 31.08
C PRO A 135 -12.84 -7.74 31.88
N HIS A 136 -12.07 -6.67 31.67
CA HIS A 136 -12.45 -5.36 32.17
C HIS A 136 -13.79 -4.94 31.57
N SER A 137 -14.61 -4.21 32.35
CA SER A 137 -15.90 -3.69 31.90
C SER A 137 -15.72 -2.82 30.66
N TYR A 138 -15.96 -3.42 29.49
CA TYR A 138 -15.90 -2.75 28.21
C TYR A 138 -17.33 -2.36 27.85
N LYS A 139 -17.58 -1.06 27.72
CA LYS A 139 -18.86 -0.57 27.19
C LYS A 139 -18.94 -1.02 25.74
N ASN A 140 -19.91 -1.88 25.42
CA ASN A 140 -20.21 -2.35 24.07
C ASN A 140 -20.15 -1.20 23.06
N ILE A 141 -19.06 -1.10 22.28
CA ILE A 141 -18.94 -0.20 21.12
C ILE A 141 -19.71 -0.80 19.94
N ILE A 142 -20.93 -1.28 20.20
CA ILE A 142 -21.84 -1.76 19.19
C ILE A 142 -22.81 -0.60 18.97
N LYS A 143 -22.37 0.36 18.14
CA LYS A 143 -23.28 1.36 17.56
C LYS A 143 -24.41 0.62 16.85
N GLU A 144 -25.60 1.19 16.89
CA GLU A 144 -26.82 0.73 16.21
C GLU A 144 -26.52 0.24 14.78
N PHE A 145 -26.40 -1.09 14.63
CA PHE A 145 -26.34 -1.74 13.34
C PHE A 145 -27.74 -2.19 12.95
N THR A 146 -28.10 -2.01 11.69
CA THR A 146 -29.28 -2.71 11.15
C THR A 146 -29.02 -4.20 11.13
N THR A 147 -30.01 -5.05 11.37
CA THR A 147 -29.89 -6.52 11.37
C THR A 147 -29.38 -7.11 10.05
N HIS A 148 -29.43 -6.36 8.95
CA HIS A 148 -28.98 -6.80 7.63
C HIS A 148 -27.52 -7.25 7.58
N ARG A 149 -27.27 -8.36 6.88
CA ARG A 149 -25.94 -8.94 6.66
C ARG A 149 -25.10 -8.05 5.73
N PRO A 150 -23.87 -7.65 6.12
CA PRO A 150 -23.03 -6.81 5.28
C PRO A 150 -22.36 -7.61 4.15
N GLU A 151 -22.00 -6.93 3.08
CA GLU A 151 -21.06 -7.41 2.06
C GLU A 151 -19.63 -7.40 2.62
N VAL A 152 -18.80 -8.38 2.26
CA VAL A 152 -17.39 -8.43 2.67
C VAL A 152 -16.52 -8.15 1.46
N ILE A 153 -15.59 -7.20 1.62
CA ILE A 153 -14.65 -6.77 0.59
C ILE A 153 -13.24 -7.03 1.11
N LEU A 154 -12.48 -7.83 0.37
CA LEU A 154 -11.08 -8.17 0.66
C LEU A 154 -10.21 -7.57 -0.43
N ASN A 155 -9.29 -6.67 -0.07
CA ASN A 155 -8.44 -5.98 -1.04
C ASN A 155 -6.96 -6.26 -0.77
N ASN A 156 -6.20 -6.50 -1.85
CA ASN A 156 -4.74 -6.64 -1.86
C ASN A 156 -4.18 -7.81 -1.03
N PHE A 157 -4.89 -8.92 -0.97
CA PHE A 157 -4.35 -10.19 -0.47
C PHE A 157 -3.81 -10.97 -1.67
N GLN A 158 -2.53 -10.81 -1.99
CA GLN A 158 -1.97 -11.29 -3.26
C GLN A 158 -1.10 -12.53 -3.10
N THR A 159 -0.52 -12.73 -1.91
CA THR A 159 0.35 -13.89 -1.66
C THR A 159 -0.48 -15.11 -1.28
N ARG A 160 0.12 -16.32 -1.32
CA ARG A 160 -0.56 -17.55 -0.83
C ARG A 160 -1.04 -17.41 0.61
N LEU A 161 -0.19 -16.86 1.48
CA LEU A 161 -0.54 -16.55 2.87
C LEU A 161 -1.67 -15.51 2.94
N GLY A 162 -1.60 -14.47 2.11
CA GLY A 162 -2.64 -13.46 1.99
C GLY A 162 -3.99 -14.06 1.64
N GLN A 163 -4.04 -14.96 0.64
CA GLN A 163 -5.27 -15.64 0.23
C GLN A 163 -5.85 -16.48 1.37
N ALA A 164 -5.04 -17.29 2.05
CA ALA A 164 -5.49 -18.09 3.20
C ALA A 164 -6.09 -17.21 4.32
N VAL A 165 -5.38 -16.14 4.71
CA VAL A 165 -5.87 -15.18 5.72
C VAL A 165 -7.14 -14.47 5.25
N SER A 166 -7.24 -14.14 3.96
CA SER A 166 -8.42 -13.50 3.39
C SER A 166 -9.66 -14.40 3.48
N ARG A 167 -9.50 -15.70 3.22
CA ARG A 167 -10.56 -16.71 3.33
C ARG A 167 -11.02 -16.88 4.77
N MET A 168 -10.07 -16.99 5.69
CA MET A 168 -10.35 -17.01 7.13
C MET A 168 -11.13 -15.76 7.57
N LEU A 169 -10.78 -14.57 7.09
CA LEU A 169 -11.50 -13.34 7.45
C LEU A 169 -12.89 -13.27 6.80
N ALA A 170 -13.07 -13.79 5.59
CA ALA A 170 -14.39 -13.88 4.95
C ALA A 170 -15.32 -14.83 5.70
N SER A 171 -14.83 -15.98 6.17
CA SER A 171 -15.65 -16.98 6.86
C SER A 171 -16.22 -16.51 8.21
N LEU A 172 -15.71 -15.40 8.75
CA LEU A 172 -16.29 -14.70 9.92
C LEU A 172 -17.62 -13.99 9.64
N PHE A 173 -18.05 -13.90 8.38
CA PHE A 173 -19.32 -13.27 8.00
C PHE A 173 -20.21 -14.28 7.29
N HIS A 174 -21.51 -13.99 7.22
CA HIS A 174 -22.41 -14.82 6.42
C HIS A 174 -22.07 -14.70 4.94
N TYR A 175 -22.00 -15.82 4.22
CA TYR A 175 -21.69 -15.86 2.78
C TYR A 175 -22.75 -15.22 1.87
N ASP A 176 -23.91 -14.82 2.43
CA ASP A 176 -25.05 -14.28 1.68
C ASP A 176 -25.35 -12.84 2.16
N PRO A 177 -24.84 -11.83 1.44
CA PRO A 177 -25.00 -10.44 1.83
C PRO A 177 -26.38 -9.88 1.49
N GLN A 178 -26.90 -9.00 2.35
CA GLN A 178 -28.20 -8.36 2.13
C GLN A 178 -28.04 -6.91 1.67
N PHE A 179 -28.13 -6.69 0.35
CA PHE A 179 -27.95 -5.39 -0.30
C PHE A 179 -28.93 -4.30 0.17
N LYS A 180 -30.12 -4.68 0.69
CA LYS A 180 -31.11 -3.74 1.23
C LYS A 180 -30.54 -2.89 2.38
N GLY A 181 -29.65 -3.47 3.21
CA GLY A 181 -28.99 -2.76 4.30
C GLY A 181 -27.93 -1.76 3.82
N ARG A 182 -27.43 -1.92 2.59
CA ARG A 182 -26.31 -1.16 2.00
C ARG A 182 -25.09 -1.09 2.92
N ARG A 183 -24.77 -2.20 3.56
CA ARG A 183 -23.64 -2.33 4.50
C ARG A 183 -22.52 -3.10 3.81
N ALA A 184 -21.30 -2.59 3.96
CA ALA A 184 -20.09 -3.25 3.48
C ALA A 184 -19.01 -3.21 4.57
N VAL A 185 -18.37 -4.33 4.79
CA VAL A 185 -17.18 -4.50 5.61
C VAL A 185 -16.00 -4.66 4.68
N THR A 186 -14.95 -3.88 4.87
CA THR A 186 -13.75 -3.91 4.05
C THR A 186 -12.55 -4.30 4.91
N PHE A 187 -11.81 -5.30 4.46
CA PHE A 187 -10.44 -5.59 4.90
C PHE A 187 -9.50 -5.16 3.78
N HIS A 188 -8.78 -4.07 4.00
CA HIS A 188 -7.80 -3.58 3.04
C HIS A 188 -6.41 -3.89 3.52
N ASN A 189 -5.69 -4.78 2.83
CA ASN A 189 -4.28 -5.01 3.10
C ASN A 189 -3.43 -3.92 2.44
N GLN A 190 -2.59 -3.28 3.25
CA GLN A 190 -1.56 -2.36 2.78
C GLN A 190 -0.32 -2.54 3.63
N ARG A 191 0.73 -3.14 3.03
CA ARG A 191 2.03 -3.37 3.67
C ARG A 191 1.95 -4.21 4.94
N ASP A 192 1.23 -5.33 4.88
CA ASP A 192 0.95 -6.24 6.01
C ASP A 192 0.13 -5.63 7.16
N TYR A 193 -0.44 -4.44 6.93
CA TYR A 193 -1.45 -3.87 7.80
C TYR A 193 -2.81 -4.05 7.14
N ILE A 194 -3.68 -4.79 7.83
CA ILE A 194 -5.05 -5.03 7.39
C ILE A 194 -5.94 -3.98 8.06
N PHE A 195 -6.44 -3.03 7.29
CA PHE A 195 -7.35 -2.02 7.77
C PHE A 195 -8.78 -2.55 7.71
N PHE A 196 -9.37 -2.76 8.88
CA PHE A 196 -10.79 -3.07 8.99
C PHE A 196 -11.60 -1.79 9.01
N ARG A 197 -12.59 -1.71 8.13
CA ARG A 197 -13.60 -0.66 8.17
C ARG A 197 -14.97 -1.24 7.87
N HIS A 198 -15.99 -0.65 8.48
CA HIS A 198 -17.37 -0.99 8.22
C HIS A 198 -18.08 0.28 7.76
N HIS A 199 -18.80 0.18 6.65
CA HIS A 199 -19.39 1.31 5.95
C HIS A 199 -20.84 1.03 5.60
N ARG A 200 -21.66 2.08 5.60
CA ARG A 200 -22.90 2.13 4.84
C ARG A 200 -22.64 2.90 3.55
N TYR A 201 -23.03 2.34 2.41
CA TYR A 201 -22.85 3.00 1.12
C TYR A 201 -24.18 3.58 0.60
N GLU A 202 -24.05 4.63 -0.19
CA GLU A 202 -25.16 5.26 -0.91
C GLU A 202 -24.70 5.64 -2.31
N PHE A 203 -25.42 5.19 -3.34
CA PHE A 203 -25.13 5.56 -4.71
C PHE A 203 -25.66 6.97 -4.99
N LYS A 204 -24.75 7.94 -5.08
CA LYS A 204 -25.09 9.31 -5.53
C LYS A 204 -25.24 9.40 -7.04
N SER A 205 -24.54 8.53 -7.76
CA SER A 205 -24.59 8.39 -9.22
C SER A 205 -24.18 6.96 -9.60
N GLN A 206 -24.38 6.56 -10.86
CA GLN A 206 -23.95 5.25 -11.35
C GLN A 206 -22.43 4.99 -11.21
N LYS A 207 -21.60 6.04 -11.16
CA LYS A 207 -20.13 5.92 -11.09
C LYS A 207 -19.53 6.22 -9.72
N ARG A 208 -20.34 6.70 -8.76
CA ARG A 208 -19.83 7.18 -7.47
C ARG A 208 -20.76 6.80 -6.32
N ALA A 209 -20.20 6.06 -5.38
CA ALA A 209 -20.80 5.80 -4.08
C ALA A 209 -20.24 6.76 -3.02
N ALA A 210 -21.10 7.24 -2.13
CA ALA A 210 -20.71 7.89 -0.90
C ALA A 210 -20.69 6.86 0.24
N LEU A 211 -19.70 6.93 1.12
CA LEU A 211 -19.52 6.01 2.23
C LEU A 211 -19.70 6.76 3.55
N ARG A 212 -20.48 6.16 4.46
CA ARG A 212 -20.60 6.59 5.86
C ARG A 212 -20.05 5.50 6.75
N GLU A 213 -19.05 5.80 7.56
CA GLU A 213 -18.44 4.81 8.45
C GLU A 213 -19.38 4.42 9.59
N LEU A 214 -19.47 3.12 9.84
CA LEU A 214 -20.25 2.46 10.89
C LEU A 214 -19.30 1.73 11.84
N GLY A 215 -19.64 1.70 13.13
CA GLY A 215 -18.95 0.84 14.09
C GLY A 215 -17.46 1.18 14.31
N PRO A 216 -16.69 0.23 14.86
CA PRO A 216 -15.29 0.43 15.19
C PRO A 216 -14.39 0.42 13.95
N ARG A 217 -13.25 1.11 14.07
CA ARG A 217 -12.16 1.10 13.11
C ARG A 217 -10.93 0.58 13.81
N PHE A 218 -10.30 -0.42 13.22
CA PHE A 218 -9.05 -0.93 13.75
C PHE A 218 -8.14 -1.37 12.61
N THR A 219 -6.90 -1.64 12.98
CA THR A 219 -5.88 -2.15 12.07
C THR A 219 -5.34 -3.42 12.69
N LEU A 220 -5.36 -4.51 11.92
CA LEU A 220 -4.78 -5.78 12.28
C LEU A 220 -3.41 -5.92 11.63
N ARG A 221 -2.55 -6.72 12.25
CA ARG A 221 -1.29 -7.18 11.68
C ARG A 221 -1.12 -8.64 12.07
N LEU A 222 -0.93 -9.50 11.08
CA LEU A 222 -0.70 -10.92 11.33
C LEU A 222 0.60 -11.10 12.13
N LYS A 223 0.53 -11.94 13.16
CA LYS A 223 1.68 -12.29 14.01
C LYS A 223 2.13 -13.72 13.78
N TRP A 224 1.17 -14.62 13.73
CA TRP A 224 1.37 -16.02 13.48
C TRP A 224 0.05 -16.59 12.94
N LEU A 225 0.15 -17.72 12.25
CA LEU A 225 -0.94 -18.52 11.73
C LEU A 225 -0.65 -19.97 12.14
N GLN A 226 -1.61 -20.58 12.83
CA GLN A 226 -1.54 -21.97 13.28
C GLN A 226 -2.42 -22.84 12.38
N LYS A 227 -2.02 -24.09 12.21
CA LYS A 227 -2.84 -25.12 11.58
C LYS A 227 -3.73 -25.76 12.64
N GLY A 228 -5.03 -25.89 12.34
CA GLY A 228 -6.00 -26.46 13.27
C GLY A 228 -6.55 -25.47 14.29
N THR A 229 -6.96 -25.99 15.45
CA THR A 229 -7.57 -25.17 16.52
C THR A 229 -6.52 -24.39 17.29
N PHE A 230 -6.93 -23.27 17.89
CA PHE A 230 -6.05 -22.45 18.72
C PHE A 230 -5.48 -23.27 19.88
N ASP A 231 -4.16 -23.50 19.86
CA ASP A 231 -3.42 -24.15 20.93
C ASP A 231 -2.14 -23.35 21.23
N THR A 232 -1.99 -22.93 22.48
CA THR A 232 -0.84 -22.16 22.94
C THR A 232 0.37 -23.02 23.30
N ILE A 233 0.18 -24.32 23.53
CA ILE A 233 1.21 -25.21 24.06
C ILE A 233 1.88 -25.99 22.93
N GLU A 234 1.09 -26.74 22.16
CA GLU A 234 1.59 -27.67 21.13
C GLU A 234 1.11 -27.29 19.71
N GLY A 235 0.62 -26.06 19.54
CA GLY A 235 0.10 -25.61 18.25
C GLY A 235 1.15 -25.61 17.14
N ASP A 236 0.83 -26.26 16.02
CA ASP A 236 1.65 -26.27 14.81
C ASP A 236 1.49 -24.94 14.06
N TYR A 237 2.59 -24.20 13.91
CA TYR A 237 2.57 -22.90 13.22
C TYR A 237 2.94 -23.05 11.74
N GLU A 238 1.99 -22.75 10.87
CA GLU A 238 2.21 -22.66 9.43
C GLU A 238 3.05 -21.43 9.07
N TRP A 239 2.78 -20.31 9.73
CA TRP A 239 3.52 -19.09 9.53
C TRP A 239 3.72 -18.36 10.84
N ILE A 240 4.94 -17.89 11.08
CA ILE A 240 5.26 -17.00 12.20
C ILE A 240 6.00 -15.81 11.61
N ILE A 241 5.73 -14.63 12.12
CA ILE A 241 6.54 -13.46 11.84
C ILE A 241 7.96 -13.69 12.41
N ALA A 242 8.87 -14.18 11.58
CA ALA A 242 10.19 -14.67 12.00
C ALA A 242 11.14 -13.52 12.36
N GLY A 243 11.41 -13.33 13.66
CA GLY A 243 12.50 -12.48 14.15
C GLY A 243 12.10 -11.42 15.18
N LYS A 244 13.06 -10.97 15.99
CA LYS A 244 12.89 -9.78 16.83
C LYS A 244 12.75 -8.56 15.91
N ARG A 245 11.93 -7.60 16.35
CA ARG A 245 11.48 -6.35 15.70
C ARG A 245 12.51 -5.55 14.87
N HIS A 246 13.82 -5.84 14.95
CA HIS A 246 14.90 -5.10 14.27
C HIS A 246 15.59 -5.89 13.14
N GLU A 247 15.56 -7.23 13.13
CA GLU A 247 16.14 -8.03 12.02
C GLU A 247 15.24 -8.03 10.78
N MET A 248 13.92 -7.91 10.96
CA MET A 248 12.95 -7.86 9.86
C MET A 248 12.74 -6.46 9.26
N GLU A 249 13.05 -5.38 9.98
CA GLU A 249 12.99 -4.03 9.41
C GLU A 249 14.12 -3.73 8.41
N THR A 250 14.97 -4.73 8.14
CA THR A 250 16.09 -4.64 7.20
C THR A 250 15.61 -4.51 5.75
N SER A 251 14.51 -5.17 5.35
CA SER A 251 13.83 -4.91 4.07
C SER A 251 12.45 -4.26 4.31
N ARG A 252 12.37 -2.93 4.15
CA ARG A 252 11.11 -2.17 4.17
C ARG A 252 10.30 -2.31 2.87
N ARG A 253 10.65 -3.29 2.03
CA ARG A 253 10.14 -3.49 0.67
C ARG A 253 9.51 -4.85 0.44
N ARG A 254 9.70 -5.79 1.37
CA ARG A 254 9.04 -7.08 1.37
C ARG A 254 7.78 -7.01 2.24
N PHE A 255 6.68 -7.56 1.73
CA PHE A 255 5.41 -7.68 2.43
C PHE A 255 4.85 -9.08 2.15
N PHE A 256 4.29 -9.72 3.19
CA PHE A 256 3.97 -11.14 3.22
C PHE A 256 2.50 -11.47 2.91
N LEU A 257 1.60 -10.49 3.01
CA LEU A 257 0.16 -10.60 2.70
C LEU A 257 -0.19 -10.08 1.29
#